data_AF-A0A7Y3G2S1-F1
#
_entry.id   AF-A0A7Y3G2S1-F1
#
_cell.length_a   1.000
_cell.length_b   1.000
_cell.length_c   1.000
_cell.angle_alpha   90.00
_cell.angle_beta   90.00
_cell.angle_gamma   90.00
#
_symmetry.space_group_name_H-M   'P 1'
#
loop_
_entity.id
_entity.type
_entity.pdbx_description
1 polymer ?
#
loop_
_entity_poly.entity_id
_entity_poly.type
_entity_poly.pdbx_seq_one_letter_code
_entity_poly.pdbx_strand_id
1 'polypeptide(L)' 'MGYRPLLDRDQILPVYEPGFTDAGGVDWPADMLVIGVANDSSSKAYPVTHLNRREMVIDWLDDEPILVSW' A
#
# COMPACT_ATOMS: atom_id res chain seq x y z
N MET A 1 -25.12 12.10 -20.57
CA MET A 1 -24.19 12.80 -19.66
C MET A 1 -22.96 11.93 -19.51
N GLY A 2 -21.82 12.36 -20.05
CA GLY A 2 -20.57 11.60 -20.00
C GLY A 2 -19.78 11.94 -18.74
N TYR A 3 -19.25 10.94 -18.07
CA TYR A 3 -18.24 11.12 -17.03
C TYR A 3 -17.05 11.89 -17.62
N ARG A 4 -16.68 13.02 -16.99
CA ARG A 4 -15.46 13.76 -17.32
C ARG A 4 -14.41 13.47 -16.25
N PRO A 5 -13.46 12.55 -16.51
CA PRO A 5 -12.38 12.28 -15.56
C PRO A 5 -11.54 13.56 -15.38
N LEU A 6 -11.12 13.81 -14.13
CA LEU A 6 -10.33 14.99 -13.73
C LEU A 6 -8.82 14.79 -13.88
N LEU A 7 -8.38 13.55 -14.11
CA LEU A 7 -6.99 13.12 -14.29
C LEU A 7 -6.92 12.17 -15.50
N ASP A 8 -5.79 12.15 -16.21
CA ASP A 8 -5.58 11.17 -17.27
C ASP A 8 -5.41 9.75 -16.68
N ARG A 9 -5.69 8.73 -17.49
CA ARG A 9 -5.41 7.32 -17.15
C ARG A 9 -3.92 7.20 -16.76
N ASP A 10 -3.61 6.53 -15.65
CA ASP A 10 -2.25 6.31 -15.10
C ASP A 10 -1.55 7.51 -14.41
N GLN A 11 -2.27 8.52 -13.93
CA GLN A 11 -1.65 9.66 -13.19
C GLN A 11 -1.57 9.49 -11.66
N ILE A 12 -1.82 8.29 -11.14
CA ILE A 12 -1.72 8.04 -9.70
C ILE A 12 -0.28 7.64 -9.38
N LEU A 13 0.46 8.55 -8.72
CA LEU A 13 1.84 8.27 -8.33
C LEU A 13 1.89 7.15 -7.27
N PRO A 14 2.82 6.18 -7.42
CA PRO A 14 3.11 5.19 -6.39
C PRO A 14 3.49 5.82 -5.06
N VAL A 15 3.36 5.03 -3.99
CA VAL A 15 4.09 5.34 -2.75
C VAL A 15 5.53 4.89 -2.92
N TYR A 16 6.47 5.84 -2.93
CA TYR A 16 7.90 5.56 -2.99
C TYR A 16 8.56 5.43 -1.61
N GLU A 17 7.99 6.09 -0.60
CA GLU A 17 8.51 6.12 0.76
C GLU A 17 7.39 5.82 1.77
N PRO A 18 6.99 4.54 1.91
CA PRO A 18 5.96 4.14 2.87
C PRO A 18 6.45 4.25 4.31
N GLY A 19 5.62 4.83 5.18
CA GLY A 19 5.84 4.86 6.62
C GLY A 19 5.19 3.67 7.30
N PHE A 20 5.88 3.10 8.31
CA PHE A 20 5.40 1.96 9.09
C PHE A 20 5.40 2.27 10.58
N THR A 21 4.51 1.58 11.29
CA THR A 21 4.48 1.51 12.76
C THR A 21 3.99 0.13 13.16
N ASP A 22 4.18 -0.24 14.42
CA ASP A 22 3.71 -1.51 14.95
C ASP A 22 2.18 -1.58 14.99
N ALA A 23 1.63 -2.79 15.02
CA ALA A 23 0.18 -3.02 15.05
C ALA A 23 -0.54 -2.31 16.21
N GLY A 24 0.14 -2.08 17.35
CA GLY A 24 -0.42 -1.34 18.48
C GLY A 24 -0.39 0.19 18.32
N GLY A 25 0.33 0.71 17.32
CA GLY A 25 0.47 2.13 17.03
C GLY A 25 -0.45 2.65 15.92
N VAL A 26 -1.21 1.76 15.26
CA VAL A 26 -2.20 2.12 14.23
C VAL A 26 -3.61 2.10 14.79
N ASP A 27 -4.35 3.17 14.53
CA ASP A 27 -5.79 3.26 14.82
C ASP A 27 -6.59 2.81 13.58
N TRP A 28 -6.47 1.52 13.25
CA TRP A 28 -7.21 0.91 12.15
C TRP A 28 -8.39 0.09 12.66
N PRO A 29 -9.51 0.04 11.91
CA PRO A 29 -10.60 -0.89 12.19
C PRO A 29 -10.09 -2.33 12.27
N ALA A 30 -10.65 -3.12 13.20
CA ALA A 30 -10.25 -4.51 13.41
C ALA A 30 -10.48 -5.41 12.18
N ASP A 31 -11.40 -5.03 11.29
CA ASP A 31 -11.75 -5.70 10.05
C ASP A 31 -11.06 -5.10 8.82
N MET A 32 -10.04 -4.24 9.01
CA MET A 32 -9.30 -3.65 7.90
C MET A 32 -8.58 -4.74 7.08
N LEU A 33 -8.91 -4.79 5.79
CA LEU A 33 -8.24 -5.68 4.85
C LEU A 33 -6.83 -5.15 4.52
N VAL A 34 -5.85 -6.03 4.66
CA VAL A 34 -4.45 -5.76 4.36
C VAL A 34 -3.87 -6.82 3.43
N ILE A 35 -2.87 -6.44 2.64
CA ILE A 35 -1.95 -7.37 2.01
C ILE A 35 -0.77 -7.53 2.97
N GLY A 36 -0.53 -8.75 3.45
CA GLY A 36 0.65 -9.08 4.26
C GLY A 36 1.78 -9.60 3.37
N VAL A 37 2.99 -9.08 3.55
CA VAL A 37 4.20 -9.59 2.92
C VAL A 37 5.18 -9.98 4.03
N ALA A 38 5.67 -11.22 4.00
CA ALA A 38 6.57 -11.75 5.00
C ALA A 38 7.67 -12.60 4.37
N ASN A 39 8.86 -12.55 4.97
CA ASN A 39 9.97 -13.45 4.73
C ASN A 39 10.40 -14.09 6.07
N ASP A 40 11.54 -14.78 6.11
CA ASP A 40 12.01 -15.48 7.32
C ASP A 40 12.34 -14.53 8.50
N SER A 41 12.66 -13.26 8.21
CA SER A 41 13.15 -12.28 9.19
C SER A 41 12.16 -11.18 9.54
N SER A 42 11.27 -10.81 8.62
CA SER A 42 10.44 -9.62 8.74
C SER A 42 9.08 -9.78 8.07
N SER A 43 8.15 -8.92 8.48
CA SER A 43 6.81 -8.85 7.90
C SER A 43 6.29 -7.43 7.90
N LYS A 44 5.57 -7.05 6.86
CA LYS A 44 4.88 -5.76 6.72
C LYS A 44 3.45 -5.97 6.23
N ALA A 45 2.57 -5.03 6.58
CA ALA A 45 1.17 -5.04 6.16
C ALA A 45 0.80 -3.74 5.44
N TYR A 46 0.11 -3.88 4.31
CA TYR A 46 -0.27 -2.78 3.43
C TYR A 46 -1.79 -2.70 3.35
N PRO A 47 -2.44 -1.64 3.86
CA PRO A 47 -3.89 -1.54 3.84
C PRO A 47 -4.40 -1.38 2.40
N VAL A 48 -5.35 -2.23 2.00
CA VAL A 48 -5.93 -2.22 0.65
C VAL A 48 -6.57 -0.87 0.32
N THR A 49 -7.05 -0.13 1.33
CA THR A 49 -7.59 1.23 1.17
C THR A 49 -6.57 2.23 0.62
N HIS A 50 -5.28 2.07 0.93
CA HIS A 50 -4.21 2.92 0.39
C HIS A 50 -3.84 2.49 -1.03
N LEU A 51 -3.81 1.19 -1.29
CA LEU A 51 -3.56 0.62 -2.61
C LEU A 51 -4.68 0.99 -3.59
N ASN A 52 -5.94 1.01 -3.17
CA ASN A 52 -7.06 1.48 -4.00
C ASN A 52 -6.94 2.96 -4.43
N ARG A 53 -6.14 3.78 -3.74
CA ARG A 53 -5.94 5.20 -4.07
C ARG A 53 -4.63 5.48 -4.79
N ARG A 54 -3.61 4.64 -4.59
CA ARG A 54 -2.23 4.86 -5.06
C ARG A 54 -1.75 3.78 -6.05
N GLU A 55 -2.52 2.70 -6.16
CA GLU A 55 -2.38 1.51 -7.01
C GLU A 55 -1.11 0.67 -6.79
N MET A 56 -0.01 1.29 -6.38
CA MET A 56 1.29 0.65 -6.18
C MET A 56 2.04 1.24 -4.99
N VAL A 57 2.70 0.38 -4.23
CA VAL A 57 3.69 0.74 -3.21
C VAL A 57 5.00 0.06 -3.59
N ILE A 58 6.05 0.86 -3.79
CA ILE A 58 7.42 0.39 -3.98
C ILE A 58 8.09 0.47 -2.60
N ASP A 59 8.59 -0.66 -2.11
CA ASP A 59 9.16 -0.78 -0.77
C ASP A 59 10.30 -1.79 -0.75
N TRP A 60 10.93 -1.94 0.41
CA TRP A 60 11.96 -2.92 0.70
C TRP A 60 11.53 -3.78 1.88
N LEU A 61 11.61 -5.10 1.75
CA LEU A 61 11.49 -6.01 2.90
C LEU A 61 12.88 -6.53 3.21
N ASP A 62 13.46 -6.06 4.32
CA ASP A 62 14.90 -6.16 4.58
C ASP A 62 15.70 -5.59 3.39
N ASP A 63 16.54 -6.42 2.74
CA ASP A 63 17.35 -6.04 1.58
C ASP A 63 16.71 -6.44 0.23
N GLU A 64 15.46 -6.91 0.23
CA GLU A 64 14.76 -7.35 -0.97
C GLU A 64 13.75 -6.29 -1.47
N PRO A 65 13.89 -5.79 -2.70
CA PRO A 65 12.95 -4.82 -3.26
C PRO A 65 11.63 -5.51 -3.60
N ILE A 66 10.51 -4.89 -3.19
CA ILE A 66 9.16 -5.40 -3.42
C ILE A 66 8.26 -4.35 -4.06
N LEU A 67 7.31 -4.84 -4.85
CA LEU A 67 6.18 -4.07 -5.38
C LEU A 67 4.89 -4.68 -4.83
N VAL A 68 4.10 -3.87 -4.14
CA VAL A 68 2.77 -4.27 -3.65
C VAL A 68 1.70 -3.54 -4.44
N SER A 69 0.75 -4.28 -4.99
CA SER A 69 -0.36 -3.75 -5.81
C SER A 69 -1.64 -4.60 -5.61
N TRP A 70 -2.78 -4.08 -6.05
CA TRP A 70 -4.12 -4.67 -5.88
C TRP A 70 -4.94 -4.53 -7.17
#